data_AF-A0A343WH14-F1
#
_entry.id   AF-A0A343WH14-F1
#
_cell.length_a   1.000
_cell.length_b   1.000
_cell.length_c   1.000
_cell.angle_alpha   90.00
_cell.angle_beta   90.00
_cell.angle_gamma   90.00
#
_symmetry.space_group_name_H-M   'P 1'
#
loop_
_entity.id
_entity.type
_entity.pdbx_description
1 polymer ?
#
loop_
_entity_poly.entity_id
_entity_poly.type
_entity_poly.pdbx_seq_one_letter_code
_entity_poly.pdbx_strand_id
1 'polypeptide(L)' 'EERYSSRWDNVNVEPILKNERLLKTYLKCVMDQGSCSPDAAELKKNIPDALENECSKCTEKQRENVE' A
#
# COMPACT_ATOMS: atom_id res chain seq x y z
N GLU A 1 -2.47 -7.51 -19.53
CA GLU A 1 -1.61 -6.70 -18.65
C GLU A 1 -1.60 -7.33 -17.27
N GLU A 2 -0.43 -7.50 -16.65
CA GLU A 2 -0.31 -8.00 -15.28
C GLU A 2 -0.50 -6.84 -14.30
N ARG A 3 -1.56 -6.88 -13.51
CA ARG A 3 -1.87 -5.90 -12.45
C ARG A 3 -1.43 -6.42 -11.09
N TYR A 4 -1.25 -5.51 -10.13
CA TYR A 4 -1.09 -5.91 -8.73
C TYR A 4 -2.33 -6.66 -8.24
N SER A 5 -2.13 -7.45 -7.17
CA SER A 5 -3.21 -8.21 -6.55
C SER A 5 -4.32 -7.28 -6.07
N SER A 6 -5.56 -7.57 -6.44
CA SER A 6 -6.75 -6.85 -5.96
C SER A 6 -7.25 -7.33 -4.59
N ARG A 7 -6.55 -8.30 -3.97
CA ARG A 7 -6.95 -8.93 -2.70
C ARG A 7 -7.16 -7.91 -1.58
N TRP A 8 -6.43 -6.81 -1.61
CA TRP A 8 -6.42 -5.78 -0.57
C TRP A 8 -7.10 -4.47 -0.99
N ASP A 9 -7.76 -4.44 -2.14
CA ASP A 9 -8.42 -3.22 -2.65
C ASP A 9 -9.58 -2.73 -1.77
N ASN A 10 -10.09 -3.58 -0.87
CA ASN A 10 -11.14 -3.22 0.08
C ASN A 10 -10.60 -2.82 1.47
N VAL A 11 -9.28 -2.71 1.62
CA VAL A 11 -8.69 -2.15 2.84
C VAL A 11 -9.11 -0.69 2.94
N ASN A 12 -9.71 -0.30 4.07
CA ASN A 12 -10.08 1.08 4.30
C ASN A 12 -8.85 1.89 4.72
N VAL A 13 -8.37 2.73 3.82
CA VAL A 13 -7.14 3.52 3.99
C VAL A 13 -7.37 4.73 4.90
N GLU A 14 -8.59 5.28 4.95
CA GLU A 14 -8.91 6.48 5.75
C GLU A 14 -8.58 6.33 7.25
N PRO A 15 -9.03 5.27 7.96
CA PRO A 15 -8.69 5.07 9.37
C PRO A 15 -7.19 4.87 9.60
N ILE A 16 -6.46 4.33 8.63
CA ILE A 16 -5.01 4.14 8.72
C ILE A 16 -4.32 5.51 8.68
N LEU A 17 -4.71 6.37 7.73
CA LEU A 17 -4.17 7.72 7.57
C LEU A 17 -4.53 8.64 8.75
N LYS A 18 -5.76 8.52 9.29
CA LYS A 18 -6.25 9.33 10.42
C LYS A 18 -5.71 8.88 11.78
N ASN A 19 -5.05 7.72 11.86
CA ASN A 19 -4.52 7.17 13.10
C ASN A 19 -2.98 7.11 13.05
N GLU A 20 -2.33 8.08 13.68
CA GLU A 20 -0.86 8.21 13.69
C GLU A 20 -0.14 6.94 14.14
N ARG A 21 -0.70 6.20 15.12
CA ARG A 21 -0.12 4.95 15.60
C ARG A 21 -0.17 3.86 14.53
N LEU A 22 -1.30 3.72 13.82
CA LEU A 22 -1.45 2.76 12.73
C LEU A 22 -0.56 3.16 11.55
N LEU A 23 -0.60 4.42 11.12
CA LEU A 23 0.25 4.92 10.05
C LEU A 23 1.74 4.67 10.33
N LYS A 24 2.22 4.96 11.54
CA LYS A 24 3.61 4.65 11.94
C LYS A 24 3.94 3.17 11.82
N THR A 25 2.98 2.27 12.07
CA THR A 25 3.19 0.83 11.92
C THR A 25 3.37 0.44 10.45
N TYR A 26 2.56 1.00 9.56
CA TYR A 26 2.69 0.81 8.10
C TYR A 26 4.02 1.36 7.59
N LEU A 27 4.39 2.57 7.98
CA LEU A 27 5.65 3.19 7.58
C LEU A 27 6.86 2.37 8.07
N LYS A 28 6.84 1.89 9.32
CA LYS A 28 7.89 1.01 9.83
C LYS A 28 8.02 -0.28 9.02
N CYS A 29 6.90 -0.89 8.62
CA CYS A 29 6.93 -2.06 7.74
C CYS A 29 7.63 -1.73 6.40
N VAL A 30 7.21 -0.65 5.73
CA VAL A 30 7.76 -0.23 4.44
C VAL A 30 9.26 0.07 4.54
N MET A 31 9.71 0.65 5.66
CA MET A 31 11.11 1.00 5.92
C MET A 31 11.95 -0.15 6.51
N ASP A 32 11.47 -1.39 6.57
CA ASP A 32 12.19 -2.52 7.18
C ASP A 32 12.50 -2.35 8.69
N GLN A 33 11.71 -1.52 9.39
CA GLN A 33 11.89 -1.16 10.80
C GLN A 33 10.85 -1.80 11.74
N GLY A 34 10.03 -2.72 11.24
CA GLY A 34 8.99 -3.36 12.04
C GLY A 34 8.24 -4.45 11.29
N SER A 35 7.32 -5.11 12.00
CA SER A 35 6.45 -6.14 11.43
C SER A 35 5.46 -5.56 10.42
N CYS A 36 5.19 -6.33 9.37
CA CYS A 36 4.16 -6.02 8.38
C CYS A 36 2.89 -6.84 8.63
N SER A 37 1.73 -6.19 8.54
CA SER A 37 0.48 -6.91 8.25
C SER A 37 0.49 -7.41 6.79
N PRO A 38 -0.33 -8.41 6.41
CA PRO A 38 -0.33 -8.96 5.06
C PRO A 38 -0.57 -7.94 3.95
N ASP A 39 -1.42 -6.95 4.18
CA ASP A 39 -1.70 -5.83 3.28
C ASP A 39 -0.54 -4.82 3.22
N ALA A 40 0.07 -4.48 4.35
CA ALA A 40 1.26 -3.63 4.38
C ALA A 40 2.47 -4.29 3.70
N ALA A 41 2.59 -5.63 3.80
CA ALA A 41 3.63 -6.40 3.11
C ALA A 41 3.46 -6.36 1.58
N GLU A 42 2.21 -6.48 1.11
CA GLU A 42 1.90 -6.34 -0.32
C GLU A 42 2.18 -4.91 -0.80
N LEU A 43 1.78 -3.90 -0.02
CA LEU A 43 2.08 -2.50 -0.31
C LEU A 43 3.59 -2.28 -0.43
N LYS A 44 4.37 -2.73 0.56
CA LYS A 44 5.83 -2.63 0.53
C LYS A 44 6.46 -3.27 -0.71
N LYS A 45 5.96 -4.44 -1.12
CA LYS A 45 6.47 -5.17 -2.28
C LYS A 45 6.25 -4.38 -3.58
N ASN A 46 5.12 -3.69 -3.70
CA ASN A 46 4.70 -3.04 -4.94
C ASN A 46 5.05 -1.54 -5.01
N ILE A 47 5.25 -0.86 -3.87
CA ILE A 47 5.58 0.59 -3.81
C ILE A 47 6.74 0.98 -4.73
N PRO A 48 7.90 0.28 -4.75
CA PRO A 48 9.02 0.70 -5.59
C PRO A 48 8.67 0.72 -7.08
N ASP A 49 8.04 -0.35 -7.57
CA ASP A 49 7.60 -0.47 -8.97
C ASP A 49 6.49 0.54 -9.31
N ALA A 50 5.58 0.80 -8.37
CA ALA A 50 4.50 1.77 -8.54
C ALA A 50 5.03 3.21 -8.62
N LEU A 51 6.07 3.55 -7.86
CA LEU A 51 6.71 4.88 -7.93
C LEU A 51 7.53 5.05 -9.22
N GLU A 52 8.23 4.00 -9.66
CA GLU A 52 9.04 4.03 -10.87
C GLU A 52 8.19 4.06 -12.15
N ASN A 53 7.03 3.41 -12.14
CA ASN A 53 6.17 3.24 -13.31
C ASN A 53 4.80 3.94 -13.16
N GLU A 54 4.71 4.99 -12.35
CA GLU A 54 3.50 5.83 -12.19
C GLU A 54 2.21 5.02 -11.96
N CYS A 55 2.29 4.04 -11.05
CA CYS A 55 1.20 3.14 -10.70
C CYS A 55 0.61 2.39 -11.92
N SER A 56 1.36 2.17 -13.00
CA SER A 56 0.87 1.57 -14.25
C SER A 56 0.16 0.22 -14.06
N LYS A 57 0.58 -0.58 -13.08
CA LYS A 57 0.00 -1.89 -12.74
C LYS A 57 -1.05 -1.84 -11.61
N CYS A 58 -1.33 -0.66 -11.05
CA CYS A 58 -2.32 -0.49 -10.01
C CYS A 58 -3.74 -0.77 -10.52
N THR A 59 -4.56 -1.35 -9.65
CA THR A 59 -6.01 -1.44 -9.89
C THR A 59 -6.64 -0.06 -9.80
N GLU A 60 -7.88 0.10 -10.31
CA GLU A 60 -8.60 1.37 -10.23
C GLU A 60 -8.71 1.87 -8.78
N LYS A 61 -9.09 0.99 -7.85
CA LYS A 61 -9.16 1.30 -6.42
C LYS A 61 -7.81 1.69 -5.81
N GLN A 62 -6.71 1.08 -6.26
CA GLN A 62 -5.37 1.45 -5.78
C GLN A 62 -4.97 2.84 -6.27
N ARG A 63 -5.36 3.23 -7.49
CA ARG A 63 -5.11 4.58 -8.03
C ARG A 63 -5.91 5.65 -7.28
N GLU A 64 -7.17 5.38 -6.96
CA GLU A 64 -8.02 6.29 -6.16
C GLU A 64 -7.42 6.63 -4.78
N ASN A 65 -6.55 5.77 -4.24
CA ASN A 65 -5.88 6.00 -2.96
C ASN A 65 -4.51 6.70 -3.08
N VAL A 66 -4.03 6.95 -4.30
CA VAL A 66 -2.73 7.61 -4.58
C VAL A 66 -2.90 9.09 -4.95
N GLU A 67 -4.04 9.47 -5.52
CA GLU A 67 -4.43 10.88 -5.78
C GLU A 67 -4.87 11.63 -4.51
#